data_AF-A0A1G1H6G6-F1
#
_entry.id   AF-A0A1G1H6G6-F1
#
_cell.length_a   1.000
_cell.length_b   1.000
_cell.length_c   1.000
_cell.angle_alpha   90.00
_cell.angle_beta   90.00
_cell.angle_gamma   90.00
#
_symmetry.space_group_name_H-M   'P 1'
#
loop_
_entity.id
_entity.type
_entity.pdbx_description
1 polymer ?
#
loop_
_entity_poly.entity_id
_entity_poly.type
_entity_poly.pdbx_seq_one_letter_code
_entity_poly.pdbx_strand_id
1 'polypeptide(L)' 'MPPQADRAAETQAEYKVSGNATVSLALAIDAAVKRVRPDGWRGVQSRELVIKQALYDVLRDAAEVERIFLIVKAQGEY' A
#
# COMPACT_ATOMS: atom_id res chain seq x y z
N MET A 1 18.43 -15.34 40.78
CA MET A 1 18.71 -14.02 40.15
C MET A 1 20.21 -13.93 39.93
N PRO A 2 20.70 -13.57 38.72
CA PRO A 2 20.45 -12.27 38.06
C PRO A 2 20.06 -12.46 36.55
N PRO A 3 20.19 -11.48 35.61
CA PRO A 3 19.02 -10.78 35.04
C PRO A 3 18.97 -10.66 33.48
N GLN A 4 17.78 -10.33 32.98
CA GLN A 4 17.46 -9.49 31.81
C GLN A 4 18.25 -9.64 30.49
N ALA A 5 17.58 -10.25 29.50
CA ALA A 5 17.72 -9.84 28.10
C ALA A 5 16.31 -9.59 27.58
N ASP A 6 15.99 -8.32 27.43
CA ASP A 6 14.83 -7.76 26.75
C ASP A 6 14.80 -8.32 25.32
N ARG A 7 14.16 -9.48 25.13
CA ARG A 7 13.83 -9.97 23.79
C ARG A 7 12.70 -9.09 23.30
N ALA A 8 13.05 -8.09 22.53
CA ALA A 8 12.15 -7.34 21.67
C ALA A 8 11.13 -8.33 21.09
N ALA A 9 9.88 -8.19 21.51
CA ALA A 9 8.76 -8.89 20.92
C ALA A 9 8.53 -8.28 19.54
N GLU A 10 9.38 -8.68 18.60
CA GLU A 10 9.09 -8.58 17.19
C GLU A 10 7.95 -9.56 16.95
N THR A 11 6.72 -9.07 17.15
CA THR A 11 5.55 -9.58 16.44
C THR A 11 5.84 -9.35 14.97
N GLN A 12 6.69 -10.20 14.38
CA GLN A 12 6.64 -10.53 12.97
C GLN A 12 5.24 -11.10 12.81
N ALA A 13 4.29 -10.19 12.57
CA ALA A 13 2.98 -10.52 12.06
C ALA A 13 3.28 -11.47 10.92
N GLU A 14 2.92 -12.73 11.11
CA GLU A 14 2.99 -13.77 10.09
C GLU A 14 2.27 -13.23 8.86
N TYR A 15 3.02 -12.59 7.97
CA TYR A 15 2.61 -12.32 6.62
C TYR A 15 2.63 -13.69 5.97
N LYS A 16 1.57 -14.45 6.26
CA LYS A 16 1.22 -15.70 5.62
C LYS A 16 0.91 -15.34 4.18
N VAL A 17 1.97 -15.14 3.39
CA VAL A 17 1.92 -14.92 1.95
C VAL A 17 1.41 -16.23 1.37
N SER A 18 0.08 -16.32 1.34
CA SER A 18 -0.63 -17.19 0.43
C SER A 18 -0.38 -16.58 -0.94
N GLY A 19 0.73 -16.99 -1.57
CA GLY A 19 1.47 -16.34 -2.66
C GLY A 19 0.76 -16.11 -3.99
N ASN A 20 -0.57 -16.02 -3.99
CA ASN A 20 -1.39 -15.71 -5.15
C ASN A 20 -2.37 -14.55 -4.89
N ALA A 21 -2.97 -14.48 -3.69
CA ALA A 21 -3.96 -13.45 -3.37
C ALA A 21 -3.31 -12.06 -3.27
N THR A 22 -2.14 -11.95 -2.63
CA THR A 22 -1.41 -10.68 -2.48
C THR A 22 -0.88 -10.15 -3.82
N VAL A 23 -0.41 -11.04 -4.70
CA VAL A 23 0.09 -10.67 -6.03
C VAL A 23 -1.06 -10.20 -6.92
N SER A 24 -2.18 -10.93 -6.91
CA SER A 24 -3.38 -10.54 -7.66
C SER A 24 -3.93 -9.19 -7.19
N LEU A 25 -3.92 -8.94 -5.87
CA LEU A 25 -4.31 -7.65 -5.30
C LEU A 25 -3.34 -6.54 -5.70
N ALA A 26 -2.02 -6.78 -5.65
CA ALA A 26 -1.01 -5.82 -6.08
C ALA A 26 -1.13 -5.47 -7.57
N LEU A 27 -1.41 -6.46 -8.44
CA LEU A 27 -1.66 -6.24 -9.86
C LEU A 27 -2.96 -5.46 -10.11
N ALA A 28 -4.02 -5.74 -9.34
CA ALA A 28 -5.28 -5.00 -9.43
C ALA A 28 -5.10 -3.54 -9.00
N ILE A 29 -4.35 -3.30 -7.92
CA ILE A 29 -3.95 -1.97 -7.45
C ILE A 29 -3.13 -1.25 -8.51
N ASP A 30 -2.09 -1.89 -9.06
CA ASP A 30 -1.24 -1.32 -10.11
C ASP A 30 -2.05 -0.95 -11.36
N ALA A 31 -2.94 -1.84 -11.80
CA ALA A 31 -3.82 -1.60 -12.94
C ALA A 31 -4.83 -0.47 -12.67
N ALA A 32 -5.40 -0.41 -11.45
CA ALA A 32 -6.30 0.66 -11.04
C ALA A 32 -5.58 2.01 -11.05
N VAL A 33 -4.37 2.08 -10.49
CA VAL A 33 -3.53 3.28 -10.51
C VAL A 33 -3.19 3.67 -11.93
N LYS A 34 -2.70 2.76 -12.78
CA LYS A 34 -2.39 3.03 -14.20
C LYS A 34 -3.57 3.57 -14.98
N ARG A 35 -4.79 3.09 -14.71
CA ARG A 35 -6.01 3.56 -15.39
C ARG A 35 -6.39 4.97 -15.03
N VAL A 36 -6.25 5.33 -13.76
CA VAL A 36 -6.68 6.64 -13.26
C VAL A 36 -5.55 7.67 -13.24
N ARG A 37 -4.30 7.26 -13.46
CA ARG A 37 -3.13 8.12 -13.39
C ARG A 37 -3.12 9.14 -14.53
N PRO A 38 -3.32 10.43 -14.24
CA PRO A 38 -3.06 11.48 -15.21
C PRO A 38 -1.58 11.86 -15.10
N ASP A 39 -0.84 11.91 -16.21
CA ASP A 39 0.61 12.18 -16.27
C ASP A 39 1.06 13.28 -15.29
N GLY A 40 1.97 12.95 -14.35
CA GLY A 40 2.45 13.93 -13.36
C GLY A 40 1.49 14.20 -12.20
N TRP A 41 0.77 13.19 -11.73
CA TRP A 41 -0.14 13.30 -10.58
C TRP A 41 0.54 13.58 -9.23
N ARG A 42 1.83 13.25 -9.08
CA ARG A 42 2.55 13.46 -7.82
C ARG A 42 2.68 14.96 -7.53
N GLY A 43 2.24 15.37 -6.34
CA GLY A 43 2.22 16.77 -5.93
C GLY A 43 0.97 17.55 -6.35
N VAL A 44 0.02 16.91 -7.05
CA VAL A 44 -1.26 17.51 -7.41
C VAL A 44 -2.37 16.91 -6.56
N GLN A 45 -2.83 17.64 -5.53
CA GLN A 45 -3.81 17.14 -4.56
C GLN A 45 -5.07 16.57 -5.21
N SER A 46 -5.63 17.23 -6.23
CA SER A 46 -6.82 16.75 -6.92
C SER A 46 -6.61 15.41 -7.62
N ARG A 47 -5.41 15.17 -8.17
CA ARG A 47 -5.06 13.91 -8.85
C ARG A 47 -4.71 12.81 -7.85
N GLU A 48 -4.04 13.18 -6.76
CA GLU A 48 -3.80 12.29 -5.62
C GLU A 48 -5.11 11.79 -5.02
N LEU A 49 -6.13 12.64 -4.89
CA LEU A 49 -7.46 12.25 -4.42
C LEU A 49 -8.16 11.27 -5.38
N VAL A 50 -8.05 11.47 -6.70
CA VAL A 50 -8.61 10.53 -7.69
C VAL A 50 -7.97 9.14 -7.55
N ILE A 51 -6.66 9.07 -7.32
CA ILE A 51 -5.96 7.80 -7.10
C ILE A 51 -6.39 7.17 -5.78
N LYS A 52 -6.46 7.94 -4.70
CA LYS A 52 -6.96 7.44 -3.40
C LYS A 52 -8.40 6.94 -3.51
N GLN A 53 -9.25 7.61 -4.27
CA GLN A 53 -10.63 7.18 -4.51
C GLN A 53 -10.70 5.84 -5.25
N ALA A 54 -9.86 5.67 -6.28
CA ALA A 54 -9.77 4.42 -7.03
C ALA A 54 -9.22 3.27 -6.16
N LEU A 55 -8.23 3.53 -5.32
CA LEU A 55 -7.72 2.58 -4.35
C LEU A 55 -8.80 2.22 -3.32
N TYR A 56 -9.59 3.20 -2.86
CA TYR A 56 -10.67 2.98 -1.91
C TYR A 56 -11.81 2.17 -2.50
N ASP A 57 -12.08 2.29 -3.80
CA ASP A 57 -13.08 1.45 -4.47
C ASP A 57 -12.70 -0.04 -4.43
N VAL A 58 -11.40 -0.34 -4.49
CA VAL A 58 -10.85 -1.71 -4.44
C VAL A 58 -10.69 -2.23 -3.01
N LEU A 59 -10.06 -1.44 -2.13
CA LEU A 59 -9.69 -1.84 -0.77
C LEU A 59 -10.85 -1.65 0.22
N ARG A 60 -11.71 -0.65 -0.03
CA ARG A 60 -12.77 -0.15 0.87
C ARG A 60 -12.32 0.17 2.31
N ASP A 61 -11.01 0.34 2.50
CA ASP A 61 -10.40 0.68 3.78
C ASP A 61 -9.48 1.90 3.60
N ALA A 62 -9.74 2.96 4.35
CA ALA A 62 -9.00 4.22 4.20
C ALA A 62 -7.55 4.12 4.69
N ALA A 63 -7.29 3.31 5.72
CA ALA A 63 -5.94 3.15 6.27
C ALA A 63 -5.05 2.37 5.30
N GLU A 64 -5.56 1.30 4.73
CA GLU A 64 -4.86 0.53 3.70
C GLU A 64 -4.65 1.35 2.43
N VAL A 65 -5.63 2.18 2.03
CA VAL A 65 -5.47 3.11 0.90
C VAL A 65 -4.30 4.05 1.12
N GLU A 66 -4.18 4.68 2.30
CA GLU A 66 -3.05 5.57 2.58
C GLU A 66 -1.72 4.83 2.61
N ARG A 67 -1.69 3.62 3.16
CA ARG A 67 -0.49 2.78 3.19
C ARG A 67 0.00 2.43 1.79
N ILE A 68 -0.90 1.93 0.94
CA ILE A 68 -0.60 1.56 -0.44
C ILE A 68 -0.27 2.80 -1.27
N PHE A 69 -1.00 3.89 -1.08
CA PHE A 69 -0.77 5.16 -1.77
C PHE A 69 0.65 5.69 -1.52
N LEU A 70 1.14 5.63 -0.28
CA LEU A 70 2.51 6.03 0.06
C LEU A 70 3.55 5.14 -0.64
N ILE A 71 3.32 3.83 -0.72
CA ILE A 71 4.21 2.89 -1.43
C ILE A 71 4.23 3.21 -2.93
N VAL A 72 3.06 3.40 -3.55
CA VAL A 72 2.91 3.76 -4.97
C VAL A 72 3.53 5.12 -5.27
N LYS A 73 3.36 6.09 -4.37
CA LYS A 73 3.96 7.43 -4.50
C LYS A 73 5.48 7.37 -4.38
N ALA A 74 6.01 6.52 -3.52
CA ALA A 74 7.44 6.31 -3.32
C ALA A 74 8.11 5.52 -4.47
N GLN A 75 7.38 4.69 -5.20
CA GLN A 75 7.88 4.05 -6.42
C GLN A 75 8.06 5.12 -7.52
N GLY A 76 9.31 5.43 -7.85
CA GLY A 76 9.68 6.43 -8.86
C GLY A 76 9.53 5.96 -10.31
N GLU A 77 9.17 4.70 -10.56
CA GLU A 77 9.11 4.12 -11.91
C GLU A 77 7.86 4.48 -12.72
N TYR A 78 7.16 5.54 -12.31
CA TYR A 78 5.76 5.75 -12.66
C TYR A 78 5.39 7.22 -12.73
#